data_AF-A0AAJ1B8P2-F1
#
_entry.id   AF-A0AAJ1B8P2-F1
#
_cell.length_a   1.000
_cell.length_b   1.000
_cell.length_c   1.000
_cell.angle_alpha   90.00
_cell.angle_beta   90.00
_cell.angle_gamma   90.00
#
_symmetry.space_group_name_H-M   'P 1'
#
loop_
_entity.id
_entity.type
_entity.pdbx_description
1 polymer ?
#
loop_
_entity_poly.entity_id
_entity_poly.type
_entity_poly.pdbx_seq_one_letter_code
_entity_poly.pdbx_strand_id
1 'polypeptide(L)'
;MISNCGHDENNRYRGGKAGDQTGTEWRVINWYNRPWKCVLRHPNADVRAMIASMAKAAANNNLIGYDQSQRGTFWTNLADSNYDPAQITVACEADCSSGVAAIVKGAGYRLGIDALKKVSTACYTGNLRAALKAAGFEVLTESKYLTSDAYLFAGDILLNDNAHVATNLTTGSKASGTSAPSKSINEVAKEVINGKWGNGSDRTNRLAAAGYDAKAVQNEVNRILKGNATTPSKSINEVAKEVINGKWG
;
A
#
# COMPACT_ATOMS: atom_id res chain seq x y z
N MET A 1 15.77 7.38 6.25
CA MET A 1 16.05 7.25 4.80
C MET A 1 14.75 7.44 4.02
N ILE A 2 14.83 7.91 2.78
CA ILE A 2 13.69 8.09 1.87
C ILE A 2 13.99 7.45 0.51
N SER A 3 12.96 7.00 -0.18
CA SER A 3 12.97 6.68 -1.61
C SER A 3 12.65 7.97 -2.37
N ASN A 4 13.62 8.43 -3.16
CA ASN A 4 13.60 9.73 -3.82
C ASN A 4 13.80 9.57 -5.33
N CYS A 5 12.81 10.02 -6.09
CA CYS A 5 12.77 10.02 -7.55
C CYS A 5 12.67 11.47 -8.03
N GLY A 6 13.73 12.06 -8.60
CA GLY A 6 13.83 13.53 -8.67
C GLY A 6 14.38 14.16 -9.94
N HIS A 7 15.15 13.45 -10.74
CA HIS A 7 15.79 13.99 -11.95
C HIS A 7 16.25 12.84 -12.84
N ASP A 8 16.46 13.12 -14.13
CA ASP A 8 17.06 12.21 -15.10
C ASP A 8 18.60 12.17 -14.99
N GLU A 9 19.26 11.34 -15.80
CA GLU A 9 20.71 11.16 -15.84
C GLU A 9 21.49 12.43 -16.17
N ASN A 10 20.84 13.42 -16.76
CA ASN A 10 21.40 14.72 -17.15
C ASN A 10 21.11 15.82 -16.12
N ASN A 11 20.57 15.47 -14.94
CA ASN A 11 20.05 16.42 -13.94
C ASN A 11 18.93 17.33 -14.46
N ARG A 12 18.16 16.84 -15.43
CA ARG A 12 16.97 17.49 -15.97
C ARG A 12 15.73 16.71 -15.55
N TYR A 13 14.59 17.11 -16.07
CA TYR A 13 13.31 16.45 -15.77
C TYR A 13 12.73 15.67 -16.95
N ARG A 14 13.40 15.71 -18.12
CA ARG A 14 12.87 15.28 -19.42
C ARG A 14 14.00 15.08 -20.42
N GLY A 15 13.79 14.14 -21.33
CA GLY A 15 14.68 13.83 -22.44
C GLY A 15 15.77 12.84 -22.08
N GLY A 16 15.64 12.18 -20.92
CA GLY A 16 16.54 11.14 -20.47
C GLY A 16 16.27 9.81 -21.16
N LYS A 17 17.21 8.87 -21.01
CA LYS A 17 17.06 7.51 -21.49
C LYS A 17 16.33 6.65 -20.46
N ALA A 18 15.43 5.79 -20.94
CA ALA A 18 14.64 4.91 -20.09
C ALA A 18 15.49 4.01 -19.15
N GLY A 19 15.07 3.89 -17.88
CA GLY A 19 15.75 3.19 -16.79
C GLY A 19 16.74 4.07 -16.03
N ASP A 20 17.21 3.63 -14.86
CA ASP A 20 18.24 4.34 -14.11
C ASP A 20 19.64 4.10 -14.72
N GLN A 21 20.19 5.12 -15.35
CA GLN A 21 21.51 5.13 -15.97
C GLN A 21 22.62 5.47 -14.97
N THR A 22 22.30 6.11 -13.83
CA THR A 22 23.30 6.71 -12.93
C THR A 22 23.27 6.19 -11.50
N GLY A 23 22.25 5.41 -11.15
CA GLY A 23 21.92 5.05 -9.76
C GLY A 23 21.34 6.22 -8.97
N THR A 24 20.86 7.27 -9.65
CA THR A 24 20.43 8.52 -9.00
C THR A 24 19.06 9.03 -9.37
N GLU A 25 18.46 8.47 -10.41
CA GLU A 25 17.19 8.92 -10.97
C GLU A 25 16.03 8.55 -10.05
N TRP A 26 16.07 7.32 -9.52
CA TRP A 26 15.27 6.87 -8.39
C TRP A 26 16.13 6.09 -7.41
N ARG A 27 16.44 6.69 -6.25
CA ARG A 27 17.38 6.11 -5.29
C ARG A 27 16.93 6.23 -3.84
N VAL A 28 17.52 5.38 -3.00
CA VAL A 28 17.43 5.51 -1.55
C VAL A 28 18.48 6.51 -1.07
N ILE A 29 18.05 7.55 -0.35
CA ILE A 29 18.93 8.56 0.23
C ILE A 29 18.61 8.81 1.70
N ASN A 30 19.51 9.51 2.39
CA ASN A 30 19.22 10.03 3.72
C ASN A 30 18.00 10.95 3.69
N TRP A 31 17.23 10.95 4.77
CA TRP A 31 16.15 11.92 4.92
C TRP A 31 16.77 13.32 4.91
N TYR A 32 16.13 14.25 4.22
CA TYR A 32 16.56 15.64 4.17
C TYR A 32 15.38 16.57 4.37
N ASN A 33 15.64 17.70 5.02
CA ASN A 33 14.63 18.72 5.25
C ASN A 33 14.42 19.51 3.95
N ARG A 34 13.32 19.20 3.27
CA ARG A 34 12.76 20.05 2.23
C ARG A 34 11.66 20.89 2.88
N PRO A 35 11.22 22.03 2.31
CA PRO A 35 9.99 22.70 2.76
C PRO A 35 8.74 21.83 2.47
N TRP A 36 8.65 20.67 3.12
CA TRP A 36 7.52 19.74 3.12
C TRP A 36 6.30 20.47 3.69
N LYS A 37 5.16 20.30 3.04
CA LYS A 37 3.90 20.97 3.39
C LYS A 37 2.96 20.04 4.16
N CYS A 38 3.08 18.74 3.93
CA CYS A 38 2.43 17.73 4.74
C CYS A 38 3.17 16.39 4.67
N VAL A 39 2.87 15.53 5.64
CA VAL A 39 3.08 14.10 5.55
C VAL A 39 1.73 13.42 5.38
N LEU A 40 1.61 12.54 4.40
CA LEU A 40 0.41 11.72 4.19
C LEU A 40 0.69 10.34 4.77
N ARG A 41 -0.08 9.97 5.79
CA ARG A 41 0.09 8.73 6.54
C ARG A 41 -1.15 7.86 6.39
N HIS A 42 -0.98 6.66 5.87
CA HIS A 42 -2.07 5.69 5.90
C HIS A 42 -2.19 5.10 7.32
N PRO A 43 -3.39 4.97 7.90
CA PRO A 43 -3.55 4.45 9.26
C PRO A 43 -3.16 2.98 9.36
N ASN A 44 -3.43 2.15 8.34
CA ASN A 44 -3.04 0.74 8.28
C ASN A 44 -1.51 0.54 8.11
N ALA A 45 -0.88 -0.23 9.01
CA ALA A 45 0.56 -0.50 9.03
C ALA A 45 1.02 -1.39 7.88
N ASP A 46 0.20 -2.33 7.41
CA ASP A 46 0.54 -3.17 6.25
C ASP A 46 0.59 -2.37 4.97
N VAL A 47 -0.31 -1.39 4.82
CA VAL A 47 -0.28 -0.44 3.69
C VAL A 47 1.02 0.35 3.72
N ARG A 48 1.40 0.87 4.89
CA ARG A 48 2.66 1.57 5.09
C ARG A 48 3.87 0.70 4.76
N ALA A 49 3.90 -0.54 5.27
CA ALA A 49 4.98 -1.50 5.02
C ALA A 49 5.08 -1.86 3.53
N MET A 50 3.94 -2.09 2.85
CA MET A 50 3.88 -2.39 1.43
C MET A 50 4.39 -1.21 0.59
N ILE A 51 3.94 0.01 0.87
CA ILE A 51 4.40 1.23 0.20
C ILE A 51 5.91 1.41 0.38
N ALA A 52 6.43 1.27 1.61
CA ALA A 52 7.86 1.39 1.88
C ALA A 52 8.68 0.32 1.14
N SER A 53 8.22 -0.93 1.17
CA SER A 53 8.87 -2.05 0.48
C SER A 53 8.92 -1.81 -1.03
N MET A 54 7.78 -1.48 -1.65
CA MET A 54 7.70 -1.18 -3.07
C MET A 54 8.53 0.04 -3.45
N ALA A 55 8.50 1.12 -2.67
CA ALA A 55 9.30 2.31 -2.92
C ALA A 55 10.81 2.04 -2.83
N LYS A 56 11.23 1.16 -1.91
CA LYS A 56 12.63 0.71 -1.81
C LYS A 56 13.01 -0.20 -2.97
N ALA A 57 12.13 -1.12 -3.38
CA ALA A 57 12.35 -1.99 -4.53
C ALA A 57 12.49 -1.18 -5.82
N ALA A 58 11.62 -0.18 -6.02
CA ALA A 58 11.70 0.71 -7.17
C ALA A 58 13.04 1.45 -7.22
N ALA A 59 13.45 2.04 -6.10
CA ALA A 59 14.71 2.75 -5.95
C ALA A 59 15.98 1.88 -6.06
N ASN A 60 15.84 0.56 -6.08
CA ASN A 60 16.95 -0.39 -6.21
C ASN A 60 16.93 -1.13 -7.56
N ASN A 61 15.97 -0.83 -8.44
CA ASN A 61 15.86 -1.46 -9.75
C ASN A 61 16.31 -0.46 -10.82
N ASN A 62 17.47 -0.72 -11.41
CA ASN A 62 18.06 0.15 -12.44
C ASN A 62 17.25 0.21 -13.76
N LEU A 63 16.15 -0.53 -13.88
CA LEU A 63 15.23 -0.43 -15.01
C LEU A 63 14.13 0.61 -14.78
N ILE A 64 14.16 1.35 -13.66
CA ILE A 64 13.17 2.36 -13.32
C ILE A 64 13.87 3.71 -13.19
N GLY A 65 13.71 4.57 -14.19
CA GLY A 65 14.33 5.90 -14.27
C GLY A 65 13.39 7.04 -13.88
N TYR A 66 13.81 8.26 -14.24
CA TYR A 66 13.02 9.49 -14.12
C TYR A 66 12.86 10.22 -15.46
N ASP A 67 11.61 10.46 -15.90
CA ASP A 67 11.28 11.33 -17.03
C ASP A 67 9.81 11.77 -16.98
N GLN A 68 9.56 13.10 -16.97
CA GLN A 68 8.18 13.63 -16.90
C GLN A 68 7.37 13.47 -18.21
N SER A 69 8.03 13.25 -19.35
CA SER A 69 7.39 13.02 -20.65
C SER A 69 6.91 11.57 -20.79
N GLN A 70 7.60 10.63 -20.14
CA GLN A 70 7.28 9.19 -20.18
C GLN A 70 6.82 8.62 -18.83
N ARG A 71 6.47 9.50 -17.88
CA ARG A 71 6.09 9.22 -16.47
C ARG A 71 5.05 8.12 -16.21
N GLY A 72 4.32 7.70 -17.24
CA GLY A 72 3.28 6.65 -17.16
C GLY A 72 3.78 5.24 -17.46
N THR A 73 4.99 5.11 -18.02
CA THR A 73 5.54 3.80 -18.42
C THR A 73 5.88 2.94 -17.21
N PHE A 74 6.27 3.52 -16.07
CA PHE A 74 6.44 2.79 -14.81
C PHE A 74 5.17 2.06 -14.39
N TRP A 75 4.00 2.71 -14.42
CA TRP A 75 2.74 2.06 -14.04
C TRP A 75 2.42 0.87 -14.96
N THR A 76 2.65 1.03 -16.26
CA THR A 76 2.40 -0.04 -17.26
C THR A 76 3.21 -1.28 -16.90
N ASN A 77 4.53 -1.12 -16.73
CA ASN A 77 5.42 -2.22 -16.38
C ASN A 77 5.18 -2.76 -14.97
N LEU A 78 4.78 -1.89 -14.02
CA LEU A 78 4.40 -2.31 -12.68
C LEU A 78 3.17 -3.23 -12.71
N ALA A 79 2.16 -2.92 -13.52
CA ALA A 79 0.97 -3.76 -13.68
C ALA A 79 1.30 -5.13 -14.29
N ASP A 80 2.19 -5.17 -15.29
CA ASP A 80 2.67 -6.41 -15.91
C ASP A 80 3.55 -7.25 -14.97
N SER A 81 4.15 -6.61 -13.96
CA SER A 81 5.06 -7.22 -12.98
C SER A 81 4.37 -7.58 -11.66
N ASN A 82 3.08 -7.95 -11.71
CA ASN A 82 2.27 -8.28 -10.53
C ASN A 82 2.31 -7.20 -9.42
N TYR A 83 2.42 -5.94 -9.83
CA TYR A 83 2.56 -4.78 -8.96
C TYR A 83 3.77 -4.82 -8.02
N ASP A 84 4.82 -5.56 -8.39
CA ASP A 84 6.08 -5.64 -7.65
C ASP A 84 7.21 -4.96 -8.44
N PRO A 85 7.75 -3.81 -7.99
CA PRO A 85 8.82 -3.11 -8.70
C PRO A 85 10.10 -3.95 -8.87
N ALA A 86 10.32 -4.94 -8.00
CA ALA A 86 11.46 -5.85 -8.11
C ALA A 86 11.33 -6.83 -9.29
N GLN A 87 10.13 -7.00 -9.84
CA GLN A 87 9.86 -7.91 -10.97
C GLN A 87 9.84 -7.18 -12.31
N ILE A 88 10.04 -5.86 -12.34
CA ILE A 88 10.11 -5.09 -13.59
C ILE A 88 11.41 -5.45 -14.33
N THR A 89 11.26 -5.95 -15.56
CA THR A 89 12.36 -6.35 -16.45
C THR A 89 12.49 -5.50 -17.71
N VAL A 90 11.66 -4.46 -17.86
CA VAL A 90 11.68 -3.54 -19.00
C VAL A 90 11.95 -2.14 -18.49
N ALA A 91 12.88 -1.44 -19.15
CA ALA A 91 13.23 -0.07 -18.81
C ALA A 91 12.00 0.85 -18.89
N CYS A 92 11.75 1.62 -17.85
CA CYS A 92 10.55 2.44 -17.71
C CYS A 92 10.81 3.68 -16.86
N GLU A 93 9.87 4.62 -16.94
CA GLU A 93 10.00 5.97 -16.44
C GLU A 93 8.83 6.37 -15.54
N ALA A 94 9.18 7.10 -14.49
CA ALA A 94 8.25 7.78 -13.60
C ALA A 94 8.67 9.25 -13.43
N ASP A 95 7.84 10.04 -12.77
CA ASP A 95 8.34 11.19 -12.02
C ASP A 95 8.01 11.00 -10.53
N CYS A 96 8.40 11.96 -9.70
CA CYS A 96 8.18 11.89 -8.25
C CYS A 96 6.72 11.54 -7.90
N SER A 97 5.77 12.20 -8.55
CA SER A 97 4.35 12.09 -8.24
C SER A 97 3.65 10.91 -8.91
N SER A 98 3.97 10.58 -10.17
CA SER A 98 3.43 9.38 -10.81
C SER A 98 4.01 8.12 -10.17
N GLY A 99 5.29 8.14 -9.79
CA GLY A 99 5.96 7.05 -9.11
C GLY A 99 5.30 6.72 -7.77
N VAL A 100 5.12 7.73 -6.91
CA VAL A 100 4.41 7.56 -5.63
C VAL A 100 2.96 7.12 -5.84
N ALA A 101 2.23 7.74 -6.77
CA ALA A 101 0.84 7.37 -7.04
C ALA A 101 0.71 5.92 -7.55
N ALA A 102 1.62 5.49 -8.43
CA ALA A 102 1.70 4.11 -8.93
C ALA A 102 2.03 3.12 -7.82
N ILE A 103 2.95 3.45 -6.91
CA ILE A 103 3.24 2.61 -5.74
C ILE A 103 2.02 2.46 -4.83
N VAL A 104 1.33 3.56 -4.51
CA VAL A 104 0.12 3.50 -3.66
C VAL A 104 -0.97 2.67 -4.35
N LYS A 105 -1.21 2.90 -5.64
CA LYS A 105 -2.17 2.12 -6.42
C LYS A 105 -1.81 0.64 -6.45
N GLY A 106 -0.54 0.31 -6.74
CA GLY A 106 -0.03 -1.05 -6.77
C GLY A 106 -0.14 -1.75 -5.41
N ALA A 107 0.16 -1.07 -4.31
CA ALA A 107 -0.10 -1.58 -2.95
C ALA A 107 -1.58 -1.92 -2.75
N GLY A 108 -2.49 -1.11 -3.31
CA GLY A 108 -3.92 -1.40 -3.36
C GLY A 108 -4.28 -2.70 -4.07
N TYR A 109 -3.60 -3.03 -5.18
CA TYR A 109 -3.78 -4.32 -5.84
C TYR A 109 -3.21 -5.47 -5.02
N ARG A 110 -1.99 -5.33 -4.49
CA ARG A 110 -1.32 -6.39 -3.70
C ARG A 110 -2.03 -6.71 -2.38
N LEU A 111 -2.69 -5.72 -1.78
CA LEU A 111 -3.44 -5.87 -0.52
C LEU A 111 -4.96 -6.01 -0.71
N GLY A 112 -5.46 -5.90 -1.95
CA GLY A 112 -6.90 -5.98 -2.23
C GLY A 112 -7.72 -4.78 -1.74
N ILE A 113 -7.12 -3.60 -1.56
CA ILE A 113 -7.78 -2.40 -1.00
C ILE A 113 -8.27 -1.48 -2.11
N ASP A 114 -9.59 -1.44 -2.35
CA ASP A 114 -10.19 -0.70 -3.47
C ASP A 114 -10.00 0.82 -3.39
N ALA A 115 -9.93 1.40 -2.20
CA ALA A 115 -9.68 2.84 -2.04
C ALA A 115 -8.32 3.25 -2.62
N LEU A 116 -7.29 2.41 -2.44
CA LEU A 116 -5.96 2.63 -2.99
C LEU A 116 -5.91 2.39 -4.50
N LYS A 117 -6.64 1.38 -5.01
CA LYS A 117 -6.73 1.10 -6.46
C LYS A 117 -7.32 2.27 -7.28
N LYS A 118 -8.11 3.13 -6.64
CA LYS A 118 -8.72 4.33 -7.25
C LYS A 118 -7.76 5.52 -7.36
N VAL A 119 -6.59 5.47 -6.73
CA VAL A 119 -5.58 6.53 -6.87
C VAL A 119 -5.16 6.64 -8.35
N SER A 120 -5.22 7.85 -8.91
CA SER A 120 -4.84 8.08 -10.29
C SER A 120 -3.32 8.13 -10.43
N THR A 121 -2.76 7.34 -11.35
CA THR A 121 -1.32 7.36 -11.68
C THR A 121 -0.92 8.62 -12.43
N ALA A 122 -1.90 9.40 -12.91
CA ALA A 122 -1.67 10.71 -13.51
C ALA A 122 -1.55 11.85 -12.47
N CYS A 123 -1.68 11.56 -11.17
CA CYS A 123 -1.49 12.55 -10.13
C CYS A 123 -0.18 13.33 -10.28
N TYR A 124 -0.22 14.62 -9.97
CA TYR A 124 0.94 15.49 -9.83
C TYR A 124 0.95 16.07 -8.42
N THR A 125 2.04 16.70 -7.99
CA THR A 125 2.20 17.14 -6.59
C THR A 125 1.03 17.99 -6.08
N GLY A 126 0.44 18.83 -6.93
CA GLY A 126 -0.67 19.74 -6.57
C GLY A 126 -2.01 19.06 -6.29
N ASN A 127 -2.25 17.84 -6.80
CA ASN A 127 -3.49 17.09 -6.53
C ASN A 127 -3.28 15.81 -5.70
N LEU A 128 -2.03 15.41 -5.47
CA LEU A 128 -1.70 14.16 -4.79
C LEU A 128 -2.23 14.11 -3.35
N ARG A 129 -2.18 15.24 -2.64
CA ARG A 129 -2.75 15.34 -1.28
C ARG A 129 -4.23 14.98 -1.23
N ALA A 130 -5.03 15.54 -2.14
CA ALA A 130 -6.46 15.29 -2.21
C ALA A 130 -6.74 13.83 -2.60
N ALA A 131 -6.00 13.30 -3.57
CA ALA A 131 -6.12 11.91 -4.01
C ALA A 131 -5.81 10.92 -2.88
N LEU A 132 -4.71 11.11 -2.16
CA LEU A 132 -4.33 10.23 -1.06
C LEU A 132 -5.25 10.39 0.16
N LYS A 133 -5.72 11.59 0.45
CA LYS A 133 -6.76 11.78 1.48
C LYS A 133 -8.05 11.01 1.12
N ALA A 134 -8.49 11.08 -0.13
CA ALA A 134 -9.64 10.29 -0.60
C ALA A 134 -9.39 8.77 -0.55
N ALA A 135 -8.12 8.34 -0.60
CA ALA A 135 -7.70 6.95 -0.46
C ALA A 135 -7.51 6.51 1.01
N GLY A 136 -7.84 7.36 1.99
CA GLY A 136 -7.82 7.02 3.41
C GLY A 136 -6.56 7.47 4.17
N PHE A 137 -5.69 8.29 3.57
CA PHE A 137 -4.53 8.84 4.25
C PHE A 137 -4.91 10.03 5.14
N GLU A 138 -4.31 10.08 6.33
CA GLU A 138 -4.30 11.25 7.20
C GLU A 138 -3.32 12.29 6.67
N VAL A 139 -3.67 13.58 6.80
CA VAL A 139 -2.81 14.70 6.40
C VAL A 139 -2.21 15.30 7.67
N LEU A 140 -0.91 15.06 7.88
CA LEU A 140 -0.17 15.56 9.04
C LEU A 140 0.61 16.83 8.64
N THR A 141 0.35 17.93 9.33
CA THR A 141 0.97 19.25 9.03
C THR A 141 1.70 19.86 10.22
N GLU A 142 1.73 19.19 11.37
CA GLU A 142 2.48 19.67 12.53
C GLU A 142 4.00 19.68 12.22
N SER A 143 4.69 20.73 12.66
CA SER A 143 6.13 20.95 12.40
C SER A 143 7.02 19.74 12.73
N LYS A 144 6.67 18.98 13.78
CA LYS A 144 7.39 17.78 14.21
C LYS A 144 7.50 16.68 13.13
N TYR A 145 6.55 16.64 12.19
CA TYR A 145 6.57 15.68 11.07
C TYR A 145 7.29 16.25 9.83
N LEU A 146 7.43 17.57 9.74
CA LEU A 146 7.91 18.24 8.53
C LEU A 146 9.42 18.54 8.58
N THR A 147 9.98 18.62 9.78
CA THR A 147 11.35 19.13 10.02
C THR A 147 12.35 18.05 10.42
N SER A 148 11.89 16.83 10.68
CA SER A 148 12.73 15.67 11.03
C SER A 148 12.01 14.36 10.71
N ASP A 149 12.76 13.29 10.47
CA ASP A 149 12.25 11.93 10.36
C ASP A 149 11.90 11.27 11.70
N ALA A 150 12.22 11.90 12.84
CA ALA A 150 12.06 11.31 14.17
C ALA A 150 10.63 10.84 14.49
N TYR A 151 9.59 11.46 13.91
CA TYR A 151 8.18 11.12 14.13
C TYR A 151 7.53 10.40 12.95
N LEU A 152 8.30 10.06 11.92
CA LEU A 152 7.78 9.44 10.71
C LEU A 152 7.72 7.92 10.82
N PHE A 153 6.76 7.31 10.15
CA PHE A 153 6.75 5.87 9.92
C PHE A 153 7.30 5.58 8.52
N ALA A 154 7.92 4.41 8.34
CA ALA A 154 8.14 3.88 7.00
C ALA A 154 6.79 3.82 6.25
N GLY A 155 6.77 4.21 4.98
CA GLY A 155 5.57 4.29 4.14
C GLY A 155 4.84 5.64 4.19
N ASP A 156 5.24 6.54 5.08
CA ASP A 156 4.76 7.92 5.06
C ASP A 156 5.18 8.61 3.75
N ILE A 157 4.26 9.36 3.16
CA ILE A 157 4.53 10.13 1.94
C ILE A 157 4.84 11.59 2.33
N LEU A 158 6.06 12.03 2.02
CA LEU A 158 6.53 13.40 2.23
C LEU A 158 6.12 14.25 1.03
N LEU A 159 5.28 15.27 1.22
CA LEU A 159 4.76 16.06 0.10
C LEU A 159 5.02 17.56 0.27
N ASN A 160 5.59 18.15 -0.77
CA ASN A 160 5.50 19.58 -1.06
C ASN A 160 4.71 19.71 -2.36
N ASP A 161 3.45 20.16 -2.23
CA ASP A 161 2.46 20.18 -3.31
C ASP A 161 2.90 21.03 -4.51
N ASN A 162 3.84 21.95 -4.31
CA ASN A 162 4.33 22.84 -5.36
C ASN A 162 5.60 22.35 -6.05
N ALA A 163 6.21 21.23 -5.61
CA ALA A 163 7.51 20.88 -6.17
C ALA A 163 7.96 19.41 -6.05
N HIS A 164 7.68 18.68 -4.98
CA HIS A 164 8.27 17.34 -4.82
C HIS A 164 7.50 16.43 -3.88
N VAL A 165 7.63 15.13 -4.12
CA VAL A 165 7.14 14.08 -3.23
C VAL A 165 8.18 12.96 -3.10
N ALA A 166 8.28 12.37 -1.92
CA ALA A 166 9.13 11.22 -1.64
C ALA A 166 8.43 10.25 -0.67
N THR A 167 8.93 9.02 -0.59
CA THR A 167 8.43 8.02 0.37
C THR A 167 9.44 7.83 1.49
N ASN A 168 9.03 7.98 2.74
CA ASN A 168 9.86 7.67 3.89
C ASN A 168 10.03 6.16 4.06
N LEU A 169 11.25 5.69 4.32
CA LEU A 169 11.57 4.24 4.38
C LEU A 169 11.92 3.75 5.78
N THR A 170 12.05 4.65 6.75
CA THR A 170 12.48 4.31 8.11
C THR A 170 11.52 4.87 9.14
N THR A 171 11.23 4.08 10.18
CA THR A 171 10.46 4.56 11.32
C THR A 171 11.37 5.31 12.29
N GLY A 172 11.02 6.55 12.61
CA GLY A 172 11.78 7.41 13.52
C GLY A 172 11.66 6.97 14.98
N SER A 173 12.66 7.33 15.78
CA SER A 173 12.76 6.91 17.19
C SER A 173 11.66 7.46 18.10
N LYS A 174 10.96 8.52 17.68
CA LYS A 174 9.84 9.14 18.40
C LYS A 174 8.49 8.84 17.75
N ALA A 175 8.45 7.99 16.74
CA ALA A 175 7.22 7.55 16.11
C ALA A 175 6.47 6.60 17.06
N SER A 176 5.74 7.20 18.00
CA SER A 176 4.85 6.52 18.93
C SER A 176 3.43 6.97 18.65
N GLY A 177 2.65 6.08 18.05
CA GLY A 177 1.24 6.25 17.75
C GLY A 177 0.67 4.87 17.48
N THR A 178 -0.54 4.61 17.98
CA THR A 178 -1.23 3.32 17.94
C THR A 178 -1.01 2.65 16.60
N SER A 179 -0.07 1.71 16.58
CA SER A 179 0.22 0.90 15.41
C SER A 179 -1.10 0.31 15.00
N ALA A 180 -1.59 0.65 13.80
CA ALA A 180 -2.50 -0.28 13.16
C ALA A 180 -1.86 -1.66 13.20
N PRO A 181 -2.68 -2.65 13.47
CA PRO A 181 -2.22 -3.86 14.11
C PRO A 181 -1.28 -4.66 13.21
N SER A 182 -0.38 -5.41 13.85
CA SER A 182 0.77 -6.05 13.23
C SER A 182 0.45 -7.24 12.30
N LYS A 183 -0.82 -7.63 12.18
CA LYS A 183 -1.25 -8.76 11.34
C LYS A 183 -2.20 -8.25 10.27
N SER A 184 -2.13 -8.86 9.10
CA SER A 184 -3.04 -8.56 8.01
C SER A 184 -4.49 -8.88 8.34
N ILE A 185 -5.41 -8.20 7.64
CA ILE A 185 -6.84 -8.50 7.73
C ILE A 185 -7.12 -9.99 7.41
N ASN A 186 -6.35 -10.61 6.49
CA ASN A 186 -6.46 -12.03 6.18
C ASN A 186 -6.05 -12.93 7.36
N GLU A 187 -4.93 -12.63 8.01
CA GLU A 187 -4.47 -13.37 9.19
C GLU A 187 -5.45 -13.22 10.34
N VAL A 188 -5.96 -12.02 10.56
CA VAL A 188 -6.94 -11.75 11.62
C VAL A 188 -8.28 -12.38 11.31
N ALA A 189 -8.70 -12.41 10.05
CA ALA A 189 -9.90 -13.15 9.65
C ALA A 189 -9.75 -14.65 9.92
N LYS A 190 -8.58 -15.26 9.66
CA LYS A 190 -8.30 -16.66 10.05
C LYS A 190 -8.35 -16.84 11.56
N GLU A 191 -7.82 -15.90 12.34
CA GLU A 191 -7.90 -15.95 13.80
C GLU A 191 -9.33 -15.78 14.34
N VAL A 192 -10.14 -14.95 13.67
CA VAL A 192 -11.58 -14.80 13.97
C VAL A 192 -12.32 -16.11 13.69
N ILE A 193 -12.04 -16.76 12.55
CA ILE A 193 -12.62 -18.08 12.21
C ILE A 193 -12.21 -19.13 13.25
N ASN A 194 -10.97 -19.08 13.72
CA ASN A 194 -10.46 -19.95 14.78
C ASN A 194 -10.90 -19.54 16.19
N GLY A 195 -11.80 -18.55 16.33
CA GLY A 195 -12.42 -18.16 17.60
C GLY A 195 -11.55 -17.30 18.54
N LYS A 196 -10.35 -16.86 18.12
CA LYS A 196 -9.42 -16.11 18.99
C LYS A 196 -9.91 -14.71 19.40
N TRP A 197 -10.88 -14.17 18.66
CA TRP A 197 -11.37 -12.81 18.82
C TRP A 197 -12.74 -12.74 19.50
N GLY A 198 -13.28 -13.85 20.02
CA GLY A 198 -14.61 -13.86 20.62
C GLY A 198 -15.74 -13.70 19.60
N ASN A 199 -16.95 -13.42 20.09
CA ASN A 199 -18.20 -13.52 19.34
C ASN A 199 -19.04 -12.24 19.44
N GLY A 200 -19.77 -11.89 18.37
CA GLY A 200 -20.69 -10.75 18.36
C GLY A 200 -20.00 -9.41 18.68
N SER A 201 -20.53 -8.68 19.66
CA SER A 201 -20.01 -7.37 20.08
C SER A 201 -18.61 -7.43 20.69
N ASP A 202 -18.25 -8.51 21.40
CA ASP A 202 -16.92 -8.69 21.99
C ASP A 202 -15.83 -8.68 20.91
N ARG A 203 -16.08 -9.37 19.79
CA ARG A 203 -15.20 -9.38 18.63
C ARG A 203 -14.99 -7.99 18.05
N THR A 204 -16.08 -7.28 17.80
CA THR A 204 -16.02 -5.92 17.25
C THR A 204 -15.21 -4.99 18.16
N ASN A 205 -15.45 -5.06 19.47
CA ASN A 205 -14.73 -4.25 20.45
C ASN A 205 -13.24 -4.59 20.51
N ARG A 206 -12.88 -5.88 20.50
CA ARG A 206 -11.49 -6.34 20.51
C ARG A 206 -10.75 -5.95 19.24
N LEU A 207 -11.38 -6.11 18.08
CA LEU A 207 -10.82 -5.70 16.79
C LEU A 207 -10.61 -4.19 16.76
N ALA A 208 -11.59 -3.39 17.18
CA ALA A 208 -11.48 -1.93 17.22
C ALA A 208 -10.40 -1.46 18.22
N ALA A 209 -10.33 -2.05 19.41
CA ALA A 209 -9.29 -1.76 20.41
C ALA A 209 -7.88 -2.12 19.91
N ALA A 210 -7.78 -3.18 19.11
CA ALA A 210 -6.55 -3.53 18.40
C ALA A 210 -6.31 -2.70 17.14
N GLY A 211 -7.18 -1.76 16.77
CA GLY A 211 -7.01 -0.87 15.62
C GLY A 211 -7.39 -1.49 14.27
N TYR A 212 -8.15 -2.59 14.25
CA TYR A 212 -8.72 -3.18 13.03
C TYR A 212 -10.08 -2.56 12.67
N ASP A 213 -10.35 -2.43 11.37
CA ASP A 213 -11.71 -2.25 10.87
C ASP A 213 -12.47 -3.58 10.96
N ALA A 214 -13.35 -3.68 11.95
CA ALA A 214 -14.16 -4.87 12.19
C ALA A 214 -15.02 -5.27 10.97
N LYS A 215 -15.47 -4.31 10.16
CA LYS A 215 -16.24 -4.59 8.94
C LYS A 215 -15.35 -5.19 7.85
N ALA A 216 -14.15 -4.67 7.67
CA ALA A 216 -13.18 -5.23 6.73
C ALA A 216 -12.78 -6.67 7.12
N VAL A 217 -12.52 -6.91 8.41
CA VAL A 217 -12.24 -8.25 8.94
C VAL A 217 -13.44 -9.19 8.73
N GLN A 218 -14.67 -8.74 9.00
CA GLN A 218 -15.85 -9.57 8.80
C GLN A 218 -16.12 -9.89 7.31
N ASN A 219 -15.86 -8.94 6.41
CA ASN A 219 -15.95 -9.19 4.96
C ASN A 219 -14.95 -10.27 4.52
N GLU A 220 -13.73 -10.23 5.05
CA GLU A 220 -12.70 -11.22 4.75
C GLU A 220 -13.02 -12.60 5.34
N VAL A 221 -13.56 -12.66 6.57
CA VAL A 221 -14.11 -13.90 7.16
C VAL A 221 -15.16 -14.51 6.23
N ASN A 222 -16.13 -13.70 5.77
CA ASN A 222 -17.18 -14.15 4.88
C ASN A 222 -16.62 -14.66 3.55
N ARG A 223 -15.58 -14.02 3.02
CA ARG A 223 -14.89 -14.45 1.79
C ARG A 223 -14.20 -15.81 1.98
N ILE A 224 -13.46 -16.00 3.08
CA ILE A 224 -12.77 -17.26 3.39
C ILE A 224 -13.78 -18.40 3.57
N LEU A 225 -14.87 -18.18 4.30
CA LEU A 225 -15.90 -19.20 4.52
C LEU A 225 -16.64 -19.57 3.23
N LYS A 226 -16.87 -18.60 2.33
CA LYS A 226 -17.43 -18.88 0.98
C LYS A 226 -16.47 -19.68 0.10
N GLY A 227 -15.16 -19.41 0.19
CA GLY A 227 -14.14 -20.17 -0.54
C GLY A 227 -13.89 -21.57 0.02
N ASN A 228 -14.13 -21.78 1.31
CA ASN A 228 -14.04 -23.08 2.00
C ASN A 228 -15.38 -23.83 2.06
N ALA A 229 -16.45 -23.29 1.46
CA ALA A 229 -17.69 -24.03 1.29
C ALA A 229 -17.44 -25.15 0.27
N THR A 230 -17.02 -26.32 0.75
CA THR A 230 -17.28 -27.55 0.02
C THR A 230 -18.78 -27.59 -0.19
N THR A 231 -19.20 -27.52 -1.46
CA THR A 231 -20.57 -27.83 -1.82
C THR A 231 -20.88 -29.19 -1.18
N PRO A 232 -21.90 -29.29 -0.31
CA PRO A 232 -22.30 -30.58 0.21
C PRO A 232 -22.48 -31.51 -0.99
N SER A 233 -21.72 -32.61 -1.04
CA SER A 233 -21.77 -33.57 -2.16
C SER A 233 -23.17 -34.15 -2.34
N LYS A 234 -24.04 -34.00 -1.34
CA LYS A 234 -25.43 -34.42 -1.35
C LYS A 234 -26.32 -33.25 -0.96
N SER A 235 -27.37 -33.04 -1.73
CA SER A 235 -28.46 -32.13 -1.42
C SER A 235 -29.24 -32.60 -0.18
N ILE A 236 -29.94 -31.67 0.48
CA ILE A 236 -30.86 -31.99 1.59
C ILE A 236 -31.89 -33.05 1.15
N ASN A 237 -32.34 -32.99 -0.11
CA ASN A 237 -33.29 -33.96 -0.66
C ASN A 237 -32.68 -35.36 -0.82
N GLU A 238 -31.40 -35.46 -1.17
CA GLU A 238 -30.70 -36.74 -1.23
C GLU A 238 -30.49 -37.32 0.17
N VAL A 239 -30.06 -36.50 1.14
CA VAL A 239 -29.92 -36.94 2.54
C VAL A 239 -31.28 -37.39 3.09
N ALA A 240 -32.35 -36.65 2.83
CA ALA A 240 -33.71 -37.01 3.27
C ALA A 240 -34.18 -38.35 2.66
N LYS A 241 -33.90 -38.60 1.38
CA LYS A 241 -34.19 -39.89 0.74
C LYS A 241 -33.38 -41.03 1.35
N GLU A 242 -32.12 -40.81 1.69
CA GLU A 242 -31.29 -41.84 2.33
C GLU A 242 -31.79 -42.21 3.74
N VAL A 243 -32.27 -41.23 4.50
CA VAL A 243 -32.89 -41.46 5.82
C VAL A 243 -34.19 -42.25 5.68
N ILE A 244 -35.08 -41.86 4.76
CA ILE A 244 -36.34 -42.58 4.50
C ILE A 244 -36.07 -44.03 4.05
N ASN A 245 -35.01 -44.24 3.26
CA ASN A 245 -34.61 -45.55 2.77
C ASN A 245 -33.79 -46.37 3.79
N GLY A 246 -33.69 -45.94 5.05
CA GLY A 246 -33.05 -46.69 6.13
C GLY A 246 -31.53 -46.80 6.03
N LYS A 247 -30.87 -45.98 5.21
CA LYS A 247 -29.40 -46.00 5.08
C LYS A 247 -28.65 -45.40 6.28
N TRP A 248 -29.37 -44.75 7.19
CA TRP A 248 -28.81 -44.02 8.33
C TRP A 248 -29.18 -44.59 9.70
N GLY A 249 -29.75 -45.80 9.75
CA GLY A 249 -30.11 -46.52 10.99
C GLY A 249 -31.52 -46.21 11.47
#